data_AF-A0A7C2YM62-F1
#
_entry.id   AF-A0A7C2YM62-F1
#
_cell.length_a   1.000
_cell.length_b   1.000
_cell.length_c   1.000
_cell.angle_alpha   90.00
_cell.angle_beta   90.00
_cell.angle_gamma   90.00
#
_symmetry.space_group_name_H-M   'P 1'
#
loop_
_entity.id
_entity.type
_entity.pdbx_description
1 polymer ?
#
loop_
_entity_poly.entity_id
_entity_poly.type
_entity_poly.pdbx_seq_one_letter_code
_entity_poly.pdbx_strand_id
1 'polypeptide(L)'
;MTLGPAAKASPRRNPSHHSVDGATIAIGDLAVKLHSTDGERADRSIGFDVSSDVLTSPLFLAATAFAALGTITVLTGLLALLRARPLRFMLRTLSGLLLLALGAMAGGIVIGMQGYEALTRETVAARISVLPTAPQRFTATFRFADGRQEKFELAGDEIYVEAHILKWKPLANMLGLHTAYELDRVAGRYHGIDQERNAPRTICALGQERKIDLFTLRHRYAMLSMLFDADYGSASFVPVTRSEDLELRVSTTGLLLRSAAPAAK
;
A
#
# COMPACT_ATOMS: atom_id res chain seq x y z
N MET A 1 -1.03 68.40 -63.98
CA MET A 1 -0.41 67.13 -64.41
C MET A 1 -1.38 66.00 -64.08
N THR A 2 -2.31 65.65 -64.98
CA THR A 2 -2.23 64.66 -66.08
C THR A 2 -2.25 63.19 -65.65
N LEU A 3 -3.42 62.55 -65.89
CA LEU A 3 -3.68 61.21 -66.48
C LEU A 3 -3.09 59.99 -65.73
N GLY A 4 -3.85 59.06 -65.11
CA GLY A 4 -4.91 58.16 -65.62
C GLY A 4 -4.30 56.79 -66.08
N PRO A 5 -5.02 55.64 -66.18
CA PRO A 5 -6.37 55.29 -65.70
C PRO A 5 -6.58 53.81 -65.22
N ALA A 6 -7.80 53.51 -64.73
CA ALA A 6 -8.71 52.35 -64.97
C ALA A 6 -8.18 50.88 -64.89
N ALA A 7 -8.95 49.82 -64.54
CA ALA A 7 -10.39 49.58 -64.60
C ALA A 7 -10.77 48.23 -63.93
N LYS A 8 -12.00 48.17 -63.35
CA LYS A 8 -13.06 47.13 -63.53
C LYS A 8 -12.76 45.68 -63.06
N ALA A 9 -13.70 44.88 -62.52
CA ALA A 9 -15.16 44.96 -62.41
C ALA A 9 -15.66 44.02 -61.29
N SER A 10 -16.79 44.38 -60.69
CA SER A 10 -17.65 43.57 -59.79
C SER A 10 -18.44 42.49 -60.58
N PRO A 11 -19.32 41.59 -60.02
CA PRO A 11 -20.46 41.96 -59.15
C PRO A 11 -21.05 40.93 -58.14
N ARG A 12 -21.77 41.47 -57.14
CA ARG A 12 -23.05 41.01 -56.50
C ARG A 12 -23.04 39.62 -55.79
N ARG A 13 -23.76 39.36 -54.68
CA ARG A 13 -25.08 39.83 -54.20
C ARG A 13 -25.26 39.40 -52.72
N ASN A 14 -25.78 40.30 -51.89
CA ASN A 14 -26.47 40.05 -50.58
C ASN A 14 -27.96 39.66 -50.87
N PRO A 15 -28.91 39.39 -49.94
CA PRO A 15 -28.90 39.03 -48.51
C PRO A 15 -29.80 37.81 -48.12
N SER A 16 -29.73 37.46 -46.83
CA SER A 16 -30.65 36.73 -45.93
C SER A 16 -32.10 36.44 -46.34
N HIS A 17 -32.61 35.26 -45.97
CA HIS A 17 -34.02 35.04 -45.58
C HIS A 17 -34.16 33.95 -44.50
N HIS A 18 -34.95 34.29 -43.48
CA HIS A 18 -35.52 33.45 -42.41
C HIS A 18 -36.70 32.59 -42.91
N SER A 19 -36.92 31.41 -42.31
CA SER A 19 -38.21 30.76 -41.91
C SER A 19 -37.89 29.29 -41.57
N VAL A 20 -38.01 28.74 -40.36
CA VAL A 20 -39.19 28.46 -39.49
C VAL A 20 -40.20 27.46 -40.10
N ASP A 21 -40.38 26.37 -39.35
CA ASP A 21 -41.50 25.43 -39.17
C ASP A 21 -41.66 24.12 -39.97
N GLY A 22 -41.96 23.06 -39.17
CA GLY A 22 -42.85 21.94 -39.48
C GLY A 22 -42.18 20.63 -39.92
N ALA A 23 -41.85 19.68 -39.03
CA ALA A 23 -42.73 18.66 -38.43
C ALA A 23 -42.76 17.31 -39.19
N THR A 24 -42.74 16.20 -38.41
CA THR A 24 -43.42 14.90 -38.70
C THR A 24 -42.68 13.94 -39.67
N ILE A 25 -42.40 12.65 -39.45
CA ILE A 25 -42.75 11.62 -38.44
C ILE A 25 -41.71 10.47 -38.47
N ALA A 26 -41.70 9.76 -37.34
CA ALA A 26 -41.06 8.50 -36.95
C ALA A 26 -40.78 7.40 -37.99
N ILE A 27 -39.81 6.52 -37.68
CA ILE A 27 -40.00 5.15 -37.14
C ILE A 27 -38.63 4.45 -37.00
N GLY A 28 -38.36 3.91 -35.81
CA GLY A 28 -37.52 2.73 -35.62
C GLY A 28 -36.00 2.94 -35.53
N ASP A 29 -35.47 3.08 -34.32
CA ASP A 29 -34.83 1.92 -33.71
C ASP A 29 -34.70 2.10 -32.20
N LEU A 30 -35.27 1.12 -31.51
CA LEU A 30 -35.65 1.13 -30.11
C LEU A 30 -34.84 0.02 -29.47
N ALA A 31 -33.62 0.32 -29.04
CA ALA A 31 -32.80 -0.61 -28.26
C ALA A 31 -31.70 0.08 -27.44
N VAL A 32 -31.97 1.26 -26.86
CA VAL A 32 -31.19 1.70 -25.70
C VAL A 32 -31.74 0.98 -24.49
N LYS A 33 -31.30 -0.27 -24.34
CA LYS A 33 -31.59 -1.12 -23.19
C LYS A 33 -30.92 -0.52 -21.96
N LEU A 34 -31.67 0.32 -21.27
CA LEU A 34 -31.48 0.62 -19.86
C LEU A 34 -31.43 -0.70 -19.09
N HIS A 35 -30.22 -1.16 -18.77
CA HIS A 35 -30.00 -2.15 -17.73
C HIS A 35 -29.13 -1.49 -16.65
N SER A 36 -29.82 -0.76 -15.79
CA SER A 36 -29.41 -0.56 -14.41
C SER A 36 -29.70 -1.88 -13.68
N THR A 37 -28.64 -2.47 -13.11
CA THR A 37 -28.44 -3.72 -12.34
C THR A 37 -27.26 -4.44 -13.00
N ASP A 38 -26.06 -4.50 -12.45
CA ASP A 38 -25.69 -4.88 -11.09
C ASP A 38 -24.57 -3.93 -10.58
N GLY A 39 -24.58 -3.46 -9.34
CA GLY A 39 -24.71 -4.36 -8.20
C GLY A 39 -23.50 -5.28 -8.07
N GLU A 40 -22.39 -4.99 -8.75
CA GLU A 40 -21.13 -5.71 -8.55
C GLU A 40 -20.59 -5.34 -7.17
N ARG A 41 -21.07 -6.12 -6.20
CA ARG A 41 -20.49 -6.32 -4.90
C ARG A 41 -18.98 -6.41 -5.07
N ALA A 42 -18.31 -5.29 -4.83
CA ALA A 42 -17.05 -5.30 -4.15
C ALA A 42 -17.32 -5.92 -2.78
N ASP A 43 -17.42 -7.25 -2.75
CA ASP A 43 -17.17 -8.07 -1.58
C ASP A 43 -15.67 -7.90 -1.27
N ARG A 44 -15.35 -6.70 -0.77
CA ARG A 44 -14.15 -6.44 -0.01
C ARG A 44 -14.37 -7.09 1.34
N SER A 45 -14.34 -8.42 1.36
CA SER A 45 -13.79 -9.11 2.50
C SER A 45 -12.29 -8.75 2.54
N ILE A 46 -11.97 -7.60 3.13
CA ILE A 46 -10.68 -7.40 3.80
C ILE A 46 -10.75 -8.30 5.05
N GLY A 47 -10.77 -9.60 4.79
CA GLY A 47 -10.87 -10.68 5.74
C GLY A 47 -9.45 -11.09 6.11
N PHE A 48 -9.24 -11.27 7.41
CA PHE A 48 -8.04 -11.84 8.00
C PHE A 48 -7.71 -13.22 7.38
N ASP A 49 -6.92 -13.28 6.30
CA ASP A 49 -6.65 -14.55 5.61
C ASP A 49 -5.30 -15.21 5.97
N VAL A 50 -4.38 -14.47 6.57
CA VAL A 50 -3.03 -15.01 6.86
C VAL A 50 -3.06 -16.03 8.00
N SER A 51 -4.00 -15.91 8.94
CA SER A 51 -4.16 -16.91 10.01
C SER A 51 -4.70 -18.24 9.49
N SER A 52 -5.57 -18.23 8.47
CA SER A 52 -6.11 -19.45 7.84
C SER A 52 -5.02 -20.22 7.11
N ASP A 53 -4.20 -19.53 6.31
CA ASP A 53 -3.13 -20.16 5.50
C ASP A 53 -2.06 -20.85 6.33
N VAL A 54 -1.77 -20.30 7.50
CA VAL A 54 -0.81 -20.91 8.43
C VAL A 54 -1.37 -22.19 9.03
N LEU A 55 -2.63 -22.16 9.47
CA LEU A 55 -3.29 -23.28 10.11
C LEU A 55 -3.45 -24.48 9.15
N THR A 56 -3.54 -24.22 7.85
CA THR A 56 -3.58 -25.25 6.79
C THR A 56 -2.21 -25.60 6.22
N SER A 57 -1.14 -24.88 6.58
CA SER A 57 0.20 -25.16 6.06
C SER A 57 0.67 -26.58 6.45
N PRO A 58 1.26 -27.34 5.51
CA PRO A 58 1.67 -28.73 5.77
C PRO A 58 2.72 -28.82 6.87
N LEU A 59 3.55 -27.78 7.03
CA LEU A 59 4.55 -27.68 8.10
C LEU A 59 3.91 -27.47 9.47
N PHE A 60 2.85 -26.67 9.58
CA PHE A 60 2.13 -26.48 10.83
C PHE A 60 1.36 -27.75 11.24
N LEU A 61 0.73 -28.43 10.28
CA LEU A 61 0.09 -29.73 10.51
C LEU A 61 1.10 -30.79 10.95
N ALA A 62 2.28 -30.86 10.31
CA ALA A 62 3.36 -31.75 10.72
C ALA A 62 3.88 -31.41 12.13
N ALA A 63 4.09 -30.12 12.44
CA ALA A 63 4.55 -29.67 13.74
C ALA A 63 3.57 -30.06 14.86
N THR A 64 2.27 -29.82 14.65
CA THR A 64 1.22 -30.17 15.62
C THR A 64 1.07 -31.68 15.78
N ALA A 65 1.14 -32.46 14.69
CA ALA A 65 1.10 -33.91 14.73
C ALA A 65 2.31 -34.50 15.48
N PHE A 66 3.53 -34.03 15.21
CA PHE A 66 4.74 -34.47 15.92
C PHE A 66 4.73 -34.06 17.39
N ALA A 67 4.27 -32.85 17.71
CA ALA A 67 4.13 -32.40 19.10
C ALA A 67 3.12 -33.26 19.87
N ALA A 68 1.97 -33.57 19.27
CA ALA A 68 0.95 -34.43 19.88
C ALA A 68 1.48 -35.86 20.09
N LEU A 69 2.06 -36.46 19.05
CA LEU A 69 2.61 -37.82 19.11
C LEU A 69 3.79 -37.92 20.09
N GLY A 70 4.66 -36.91 20.11
CA GLY A 70 5.77 -36.78 21.07
C GLY A 70 5.26 -36.69 22.51
N THR A 71 4.24 -35.87 22.76
CA THR A 71 3.64 -35.74 24.10
C THR A 71 3.00 -37.06 24.56
N ILE A 72 2.26 -37.74 23.68
CA ILE A 72 1.64 -39.05 23.97
C ILE A 72 2.70 -40.11 24.27
N THR A 73 3.79 -40.16 23.49
CA THR A 73 4.87 -41.15 23.69
C THR A 73 5.66 -40.88 24.97
N VAL A 74 5.90 -39.61 25.33
CA VAL A 74 6.50 -39.23 26.62
C VAL A 74 5.58 -39.60 27.79
N LEU A 75 4.29 -39.30 27.72
CA LEU A 75 3.32 -39.65 28.78
C LEU A 75 3.20 -41.17 28.95
N THR A 76 3.05 -41.92 27.86
CA THR A 76 2.99 -43.39 27.92
C THR A 76 4.31 -44.03 28.36
N GLY A 77 5.44 -43.37 28.08
CA GLY A 77 6.73 -43.68 28.68
C GLY A 77 6.67 -43.51 30.20
N LEU A 78 6.29 -42.33 30.69
CA LEU A 78 6.22 -42.03 32.12
C LEU A 78 5.30 -43.02 32.89
N LEU A 79 4.15 -43.40 32.31
CA LEU A 79 3.29 -44.45 32.87
C LEU A 79 3.92 -45.85 32.83
N ALA A 80 4.79 -46.17 31.87
CA ALA A 80 5.53 -47.43 31.83
C ALA A 80 6.64 -47.50 32.89
N LEU A 81 7.17 -46.35 33.33
CA LEU A 81 8.10 -46.25 34.46
C LEU A 81 7.41 -46.66 35.76
N LEU A 82 6.16 -46.22 35.97
CA LEU A 82 5.31 -46.63 37.10
C LEU A 82 5.02 -48.14 37.12
N ARG A 83 5.21 -48.85 36.00
CA ARG A 83 5.04 -50.31 35.86
C ARG A 83 6.36 -51.10 35.83
N ALA A 84 7.48 -50.49 36.22
CA ALA A 84 8.79 -51.14 36.37
C ALA A 84 9.35 -51.84 35.11
N ARG A 85 9.09 -51.30 33.90
CA ARG A 85 9.65 -51.82 32.63
C ARG A 85 10.69 -50.86 32.03
N PRO A 86 11.97 -50.86 32.49
CA PRO A 86 12.95 -49.80 32.20
C PRO A 86 13.41 -49.74 30.74
N LEU A 87 13.52 -50.88 30.04
CA LEU A 87 13.97 -50.88 28.64
C LEU A 87 12.91 -50.28 27.69
N ARG A 88 11.64 -50.61 27.91
CA ARG A 88 10.51 -50.04 27.13
C ARG A 88 10.28 -48.56 27.45
N PHE A 89 10.62 -48.14 28.67
CA PHE A 89 10.65 -46.74 29.06
C PHE A 89 11.69 -45.97 28.24
N MET A 90 12.96 -46.40 28.27
CA MET A 90 14.06 -45.69 27.61
C MET A 90 13.83 -45.49 26.11
N LEU A 91 13.41 -46.55 25.39
CA LEU A 91 13.09 -46.46 23.96
C LEU A 91 11.93 -45.49 23.68
N ARG A 92 10.84 -45.56 24.46
CA ARG A 92 9.68 -44.67 24.26
C ARG A 92 9.98 -43.22 24.61
N THR A 93 10.72 -42.97 25.68
CA THR A 93 11.11 -41.60 26.05
C THR A 93 12.07 -41.00 25.05
N LEU A 94 13.01 -41.79 24.50
CA LEU A 94 13.94 -41.31 23.48
C LEU A 94 13.20 -41.01 22.16
N SER A 95 12.32 -41.91 21.71
CA SER A 95 11.48 -41.66 20.54
C SER A 95 10.54 -40.46 20.74
N GLY A 96 9.96 -40.30 21.92
CA GLY A 96 9.09 -39.16 22.22
C GLY A 96 9.84 -37.84 22.27
N LEU A 97 11.04 -37.83 22.86
CA LEU A 97 11.90 -36.65 22.86
C LEU A 97 12.36 -36.28 21.45
N LEU A 98 12.67 -37.27 20.60
CA LEU A 98 12.99 -37.05 19.20
C LEU A 98 11.82 -36.41 18.44
N LEU A 99 10.60 -36.93 18.62
CA LEU A 99 9.39 -36.37 18.00
C LEU A 99 9.10 -34.95 18.50
N LEU A 100 9.29 -34.67 19.79
CA LEU A 100 9.17 -33.32 20.35
C LEU A 100 10.22 -32.37 19.77
N ALA A 101 11.47 -32.81 19.62
CA ALA A 101 12.53 -32.02 19.01
C ALA A 101 12.22 -31.69 17.54
N LEU A 102 11.71 -32.68 16.77
CA LEU A 102 11.27 -32.47 15.39
C LEU A 102 10.08 -31.52 15.30
N GLY A 103 9.09 -31.67 16.19
CA GLY A 103 7.94 -30.76 16.28
C GLY A 103 8.35 -29.33 16.63
N ALA A 104 9.28 -29.16 17.58
CA ALA A 104 9.82 -27.85 17.96
C ALA A 104 10.61 -27.21 16.82
N MET A 105 11.41 -27.99 16.09
CA MET A 105 12.15 -27.51 14.92
C MET A 105 11.20 -27.06 13.81
N ALA A 106 10.18 -27.87 13.47
CA ALA A 106 9.18 -27.51 12.48
C ALA A 106 8.37 -26.26 12.90
N GLY A 107 7.97 -26.18 14.16
CA GLY A 107 7.28 -25.00 14.71
C GLY A 107 8.15 -23.74 14.66
N GLY A 108 9.44 -23.86 14.98
CA GLY A 108 10.40 -22.77 14.85
C GLY A 108 10.54 -22.25 13.43
N ILE A 109 10.54 -23.14 12.43
CA ILE A 109 10.58 -22.78 11.01
C ILE A 109 9.31 -21.99 10.61
N VAL A 110 8.13 -22.46 11.02
CA VAL A 110 6.86 -21.76 10.73
C VAL A 110 6.86 -20.35 11.33
N ILE A 111 7.26 -20.22 12.60
CA ILE A 111 7.37 -18.91 13.28
C ILE A 111 8.39 -18.01 12.57
N GLY A 112 9.53 -18.58 12.17
CA GLY A 112 10.57 -17.84 11.43
C GLY A 112 10.08 -17.33 10.09
N MET A 113 9.35 -18.15 9.33
CA MET A 113 8.81 -17.79 8.02
C MET A 113 7.72 -16.73 8.12
N GLN A 114 6.83 -16.82 9.12
CA GLN A 114 5.87 -15.76 9.43
C GLN A 114 6.55 -14.45 9.83
N GLY A 115 7.58 -14.54 10.68
CA GLY A 115 8.36 -13.38 11.08
C GLY A 115 9.02 -12.72 9.87
N TYR A 116 9.55 -13.52 8.94
CA TYR A 116 10.15 -13.03 7.71
C TYR A 116 9.15 -12.28 6.83
N GLU A 117 8.00 -12.90 6.52
CA GLU A 117 6.89 -12.27 5.79
C GLU A 117 6.41 -10.97 6.44
N ALA A 118 6.26 -10.97 7.77
CA ALA A 118 5.86 -9.78 8.52
C ALA A 118 6.90 -8.65 8.43
N LEU A 119 8.19 -9.01 8.33
CA LEU A 119 9.27 -8.03 8.18
C LEU A 119 9.43 -7.52 6.74
N THR A 120 9.18 -8.35 5.73
CA THR A 120 9.38 -7.99 4.32
C THR A 120 8.14 -7.42 3.64
N ARG A 121 6.99 -7.42 4.32
CA ARG A 121 5.74 -6.90 3.78
C ARG A 121 5.86 -5.41 3.43
N GLU A 122 5.70 -5.12 2.14
CA GLU A 122 5.58 -3.77 1.60
C GLU A 122 4.12 -3.49 1.25
N THR A 123 3.53 -2.45 1.82
CA THR A 123 2.15 -2.03 1.52
C THR A 123 2.17 -0.78 0.67
N VAL A 124 1.36 -0.72 -0.39
CA VAL A 124 1.20 0.50 -1.19
C VAL A 124 0.38 1.51 -0.38
N ALA A 125 1.01 2.63 -0.01
CA ALA A 125 0.36 3.70 0.75
C ALA A 125 -0.37 4.69 -0.17
N ALA A 126 0.26 5.04 -1.30
CA ALA A 126 -0.34 5.92 -2.30
C ALA A 126 0.29 5.67 -3.68
N ARG A 127 -0.49 5.94 -4.74
CA ARG A 127 0.04 6.09 -6.10
C ARG A 127 0.14 7.57 -6.41
N ILE A 128 1.29 7.99 -6.92
CA ILE A 128 1.62 9.38 -7.18
C ILE A 128 1.82 9.56 -8.68
N SER A 129 1.04 10.41 -9.31
CA SER A 129 1.26 10.82 -10.69
C SER A 129 1.95 12.17 -10.70
N VAL A 130 3.16 12.23 -11.27
CA VAL A 130 3.97 13.45 -11.32
C VAL A 130 3.94 14.01 -12.74
N LEU A 131 3.67 15.31 -12.85
CA LEU A 131 3.62 16.04 -14.12
C LEU A 131 4.47 17.33 -14.03
N PRO A 132 5.63 17.39 -14.70
CA PRO A 132 6.41 18.62 -14.81
C PRO A 132 5.57 19.70 -15.53
N THR A 133 5.40 20.87 -14.91
CA THR A 133 4.54 21.94 -15.45
C THR A 133 5.37 23.15 -15.92
N ALA A 134 6.51 23.43 -15.28
CA ALA A 134 7.46 24.47 -15.66
C ALA A 134 8.87 24.12 -15.12
N PRO A 135 9.93 24.87 -15.48
CA PRO A 135 11.25 24.66 -14.88
C PRO A 135 11.17 24.74 -13.36
N GLN A 136 11.66 23.69 -12.68
CA GLN A 136 11.64 23.55 -11.22
C GLN A 136 10.23 23.66 -10.60
N ARG A 137 9.19 23.29 -11.37
CA ARG A 137 7.81 23.24 -10.89
C ARG A 137 7.09 22.05 -11.50
N PHE A 138 6.42 21.30 -10.63
CA PHE A 138 5.67 20.12 -11.03
C PHE A 138 4.41 19.98 -10.21
N THR A 139 3.46 19.28 -10.78
CA THR A 139 2.22 18.90 -10.12
C THR A 139 2.34 17.44 -9.68
N ALA A 140 2.10 17.15 -8.42
CA ALA A 140 2.03 15.78 -7.88
C ALA A 140 0.59 15.47 -7.46
N THR A 141 0.04 14.38 -8.00
CA THR A 141 -1.32 13.92 -7.69
C THR A 141 -1.24 12.60 -6.93
N PHE A 142 -1.66 12.61 -5.66
CA PHE A 142 -1.67 11.45 -4.78
C PHE A 142 -3.04 10.77 -4.85
N ARG A 143 -3.06 9.46 -5.04
CA ARG A 143 -4.23 8.59 -4.96
C ARG A 143 -4.02 7.57 -3.86
N PHE A 144 -4.83 7.67 -2.82
CA PHE A 144 -4.75 6.82 -1.64
C PHE A 144 -5.63 5.57 -1.79
N ALA A 145 -5.38 4.55 -0.96
CA ALA A 145 -6.14 3.30 -0.97
C ALA A 145 -7.61 3.46 -0.54
N ASP A 146 -7.93 4.52 0.21
CA ASP A 146 -9.29 4.91 0.61
C ASP A 146 -10.10 5.54 -0.54
N GLY A 147 -9.48 5.77 -1.71
CA GLY A 147 -10.09 6.41 -2.87
C GLY A 147 -9.96 7.94 -2.88
N ARG A 148 -9.37 8.55 -1.84
CA ARG A 148 -9.08 9.97 -1.79
C ARG A 148 -8.01 10.33 -2.82
N GLN A 149 -8.15 11.51 -3.40
CA GLN A 149 -7.21 12.06 -4.35
C GLN A 149 -6.89 13.50 -3.99
N GLU A 150 -5.61 13.82 -3.86
CA GLU A 150 -5.13 15.16 -3.53
C GLU A 150 -4.07 15.59 -4.54
N LYS A 151 -4.14 16.86 -4.95
CA LYS A 151 -3.28 17.44 -5.98
C LYS A 151 -2.48 18.58 -5.36
N PHE A 152 -1.17 18.54 -5.53
CA PHE A 152 -0.24 19.53 -5.00
C PHE A 152 0.60 20.11 -6.12
N GLU A 153 0.75 21.43 -6.13
CA GLU A 153 1.69 22.14 -6.99
C GLU A 153 2.95 22.39 -6.17
N LEU A 154 4.08 21.84 -6.63
CA LEU A 154 5.33 21.83 -5.89
C LEU A 154 6.42 22.53 -6.70
N ALA A 155 7.27 23.28 -6.00
CA ALA A 155 8.45 23.93 -6.57
C ALA A 155 9.70 23.18 -6.10
N GLY A 156 10.53 22.74 -7.04
CA GLY A 156 11.71 21.92 -6.81
C GLY A 156 12.10 21.08 -8.04
N ASP A 157 13.25 20.42 -7.94
CA ASP A 157 13.75 19.48 -8.94
C ASP A 157 13.36 18.02 -8.61
N GLU A 158 13.14 17.73 -7.33
CA GLU A 158 12.79 16.40 -6.81
C GLU A 158 11.49 16.44 -6.01
N ILE A 159 10.69 15.38 -6.09
CA ILE A 159 9.59 15.16 -5.16
C ILE A 159 10.14 14.58 -3.86
N TYR A 160 9.76 15.15 -2.73
CA TYR A 160 10.14 14.69 -1.39
C TYR A 160 8.87 14.33 -0.62
N VAL A 161 8.79 13.09 -0.14
CA VAL A 161 7.65 12.60 0.67
C VAL A 161 8.17 12.09 2.00
N GLU A 162 7.52 12.51 3.08
CA GLU A 162 7.85 12.15 4.46
C GLU A 162 6.68 11.45 5.15
N ALA A 163 6.98 10.46 5.98
CA ALA A 163 6.04 9.74 6.81
C ALA A 163 6.63 9.41 8.17
N HIS A 164 5.76 9.33 9.16
CA HIS A 164 6.07 8.77 10.47
C HIS A 164 5.71 7.29 10.47
N ILE A 165 6.66 6.44 10.87
CA ILE A 165 6.51 4.99 10.88
C ILE A 165 6.63 4.50 12.32
N LEU A 166 5.59 3.80 12.77
CA LEU A 166 5.54 3.16 14.07
C LEU A 166 5.75 1.66 13.92
N LYS A 167 6.90 1.20 14.42
CA LYS A 167 7.30 -0.21 14.36
C LYS A 167 6.89 -0.93 15.66
N TRP A 168 6.07 -1.96 15.51
CA TRP A 168 5.71 -2.88 16.58
C TRP A 168 6.82 -3.92 16.81
N LYS A 169 6.93 -4.43 18.04
CA LYS A 169 7.83 -5.55 18.34
C LYS A 169 7.37 -6.84 17.67
N PRO A 170 8.26 -7.82 17.43
CA PRO A 170 7.92 -9.09 16.81
C PRO A 170 6.73 -9.82 17.46
N LEU A 171 6.62 -9.78 18.80
CA LEU A 171 5.50 -10.36 19.54
C LEU A 171 4.16 -9.69 19.21
N ALA A 172 4.13 -8.38 18.99
CA ALA A 172 2.93 -7.64 18.59
C ALA A 172 2.58 -7.88 17.11
N ASN A 173 3.58 -7.99 16.23
CA ASN A 173 3.37 -8.43 14.84
C ASN A 173 2.71 -9.81 14.77
N MET A 174 3.12 -10.75 15.63
CA MET A 174 2.49 -12.09 15.72
C MET A 174 1.02 -12.03 16.17
N LEU A 175 0.63 -11.01 16.93
CA LEU A 175 -0.76 -10.75 17.34
C LEU A 175 -1.57 -10.00 16.27
N GLY A 176 -1.01 -9.80 15.07
CA GLY A 176 -1.67 -9.12 13.96
C GLY A 176 -1.58 -7.59 14.00
N LEU A 177 -0.81 -7.01 14.93
CA LEU A 177 -0.52 -5.58 14.94
C LEU A 177 0.64 -5.31 13.99
N HIS A 178 0.32 -4.84 12.78
CA HIS A 178 1.32 -4.56 11.75
C HIS A 178 1.82 -3.11 11.87
N THR A 179 2.98 -2.82 11.26
CA THR A 179 3.56 -1.48 11.17
C THR A 179 2.49 -0.44 10.82
N ALA A 180 2.29 0.52 11.71
CA ALA A 180 1.39 1.64 11.46
C ALA A 180 2.20 2.78 10.82
N TYR A 181 1.62 3.45 9.84
CA TYR A 181 2.26 4.56 9.17
C TYR A 181 1.29 5.73 9.04
N GLU A 182 1.87 6.93 9.02
CA GLU A 182 1.15 8.17 8.79
C GLU A 182 1.99 9.05 7.85
N LEU A 183 1.40 9.41 6.72
CA LEU A 183 2.02 10.34 5.78
C LEU A 183 1.94 11.75 6.39
N ASP A 184 3.06 12.44 6.50
CA ASP A 184 3.12 13.74 7.19
C ASP A 184 3.03 14.88 6.17
N ARG A 185 4.02 14.95 5.27
CA ARG A 185 4.15 16.06 4.33
C ARG A 185 4.75 15.64 2.99
N VAL A 186 4.43 16.42 1.96
CA VAL A 186 5.09 16.40 0.65
C VAL A 186 5.74 17.76 0.40
N ALA A 187 6.92 17.75 -0.21
CA ALA A 187 7.63 18.95 -0.60
C ALA A 187 8.30 18.79 -1.97
N GLY A 188 8.60 19.91 -2.61
CA GLY A 188 9.58 19.94 -3.69
C GLY A 188 10.96 20.25 -3.10
N ARG A 189 11.98 19.51 -3.51
CA ARG A 189 13.37 19.66 -3.07
C ARG A 189 14.24 20.11 -4.23
N TYR A 190 15.14 21.05 -3.98
CA TYR A 190 16.14 21.50 -4.93
C TYR A 190 17.44 20.71 -4.76
N HIS A 191 18.16 20.46 -5.86
CA HIS A 191 19.45 19.79 -5.80
C HIS A 191 20.54 20.65 -5.13
N GLY A 192 20.52 21.96 -5.39
CA GLY A 192 21.52 22.90 -4.89
C GLY A 192 21.16 23.45 -3.51
N ILE A 193 22.12 23.44 -2.57
CA ILE A 193 21.93 23.99 -1.21
C ILE A 193 21.57 25.49 -1.25
N ASP A 194 22.21 26.25 -2.14
CA ASP A 194 21.93 27.68 -2.29
C ASP A 194 20.52 27.94 -2.85
N GLN A 195 20.02 27.05 -3.71
CA GLN A 195 18.65 27.13 -4.21
C GLN A 195 17.66 26.72 -3.11
N GLU A 196 17.91 25.62 -2.39
CA GLU A 196 17.06 25.20 -1.26
C GLU A 196 16.94 26.29 -0.18
N ARG A 197 17.96 27.15 -0.02
CA ARG A 197 17.94 28.27 0.92
C ARG A 197 17.19 29.51 0.43
N ASN A 198 17.26 29.82 -0.87
CA ASN A 198 16.81 31.11 -1.39
C ASN A 198 15.60 31.01 -2.34
N ALA A 199 15.33 29.83 -2.89
CA ALA A 199 14.24 29.61 -3.82
C ALA A 199 12.90 29.41 -3.08
N PRO A 200 11.76 29.56 -3.78
CA PRO A 200 10.44 29.36 -3.18
C PRO A 200 10.26 27.90 -2.77
N ARG A 201 10.07 27.65 -1.46
CA ARG A 201 9.85 26.30 -0.92
C ARG A 201 8.36 25.99 -0.86
N THR A 202 7.94 24.86 -1.41
CA THR A 202 6.56 24.38 -1.26
C THR A 202 6.51 23.14 -0.39
N ILE A 203 5.76 23.21 0.70
CA ILE A 203 5.51 22.10 1.63
C ILE A 203 4.01 22.04 1.86
N CYS A 204 3.42 20.87 1.63
CA CYS A 204 2.01 20.62 1.86
C CYS A 204 1.86 19.45 2.83
N ALA A 205 0.91 19.56 3.76
CA ALA A 205 0.54 18.44 4.62
C ALA A 205 -0.14 17.35 3.78
N LEU A 206 0.26 16.10 4.01
CA LEU A 206 -0.28 14.90 3.35
C LEU A 206 -1.13 14.07 4.31
N GLY A 207 -0.97 14.31 5.61
CA GLY A 207 -1.68 13.63 6.69
C GLY A 207 -3.13 14.08 6.85
N GLN A 208 -3.95 13.18 7.36
CA GLN A 208 -5.32 13.49 7.78
C GLN A 208 -5.31 13.70 9.29
N GLU A 209 -5.97 14.74 9.80
CA GLU A 209 -6.21 14.88 11.24
C GLU A 209 -7.07 13.71 11.72
N ARG A 210 -6.42 12.69 12.28
CA ARG A 210 -7.10 11.50 12.77
C ARG A 210 -7.49 11.72 14.24
N LYS A 211 -8.77 11.49 14.57
CA LYS A 211 -9.30 11.69 15.94
C LYS A 211 -8.61 10.83 17.00
N ILE A 212 -7.93 9.76 16.60
CA ILE A 212 -7.16 8.89 17.46
C ILE A 212 -5.75 8.83 16.89
N ASP A 213 -4.88 9.65 17.46
CA ASP A 213 -3.45 9.61 17.19
C ASP A 213 -2.81 8.49 18.03
N LEU A 214 -2.43 7.41 17.36
CA LEU A 214 -1.73 6.28 17.99
C LEU A 214 -0.37 6.71 18.58
N PHE A 215 0.26 7.74 18.00
CA PHE A 215 1.50 8.33 18.49
C PHE A 215 1.27 9.14 19.78
N THR A 216 0.16 9.85 19.92
CA THR A 216 -0.22 10.50 21.19
C THR A 216 -0.68 9.48 22.25
N LEU A 217 -1.43 8.44 21.85
CA LEU A 217 -1.91 7.41 22.76
C LEU A 217 -0.76 6.63 23.41
N ARG A 218 0.38 6.47 22.69
CA ARG A 218 1.62 5.88 23.22
C ARG A 218 2.16 6.63 24.43
N HIS A 219 2.18 7.97 24.37
CA HIS A 219 2.80 8.81 25.39
C HIS A 219 1.96 8.79 26.67
N ARG A 220 0.65 8.53 26.51
CA ARG A 220 -0.29 8.43 27.61
C ARG A 220 -0.21 7.09 28.36
N TYR A 221 0.26 6.01 27.73
CA TYR A 221 0.28 4.68 28.34
C TYR A 221 1.67 4.02 28.27
N ALA A 222 2.45 4.15 29.35
CA ALA A 222 3.77 3.56 29.46
C ALA A 222 3.78 2.01 29.29
N MET A 223 2.70 1.30 29.65
CA MET A 223 2.61 -0.14 29.41
C MET A 223 2.61 -0.51 27.91
N LEU A 224 2.13 0.37 27.04
CA LEU A 224 2.18 0.14 25.61
C LEU A 224 3.61 0.20 25.06
N SER A 225 4.53 0.95 25.70
CA SER A 225 5.94 1.04 25.28
C SER A 225 6.66 -0.32 25.25
N MET A 226 6.21 -1.30 26.05
CA MET A 226 6.79 -2.64 26.04
C MET A 226 6.49 -3.41 24.74
N LEU A 227 5.48 -3.01 23.97
CA LEU A 227 5.06 -3.65 22.71
C LEU A 227 5.64 -2.98 21.45
N PHE A 228 6.25 -1.80 21.54
CA PHE A 228 6.81 -1.06 20.39
C PHE A 228 8.33 -1.03 20.39
N ASP A 229 8.92 -1.02 19.20
CA ASP A 229 10.37 -1.05 19.00
C ASP A 229 10.93 0.36 18.74
N ALA A 230 10.36 1.08 17.77
CA ALA A 230 10.83 2.40 17.36
C ALA A 230 9.72 3.26 16.72
N ASP A 231 9.90 4.57 16.82
CA ASP A 231 9.21 5.59 16.04
C ASP A 231 10.26 6.45 15.35
N TYR A 232 10.15 6.57 14.04
CA TYR A 232 11.09 7.35 13.24
C TYR A 232 10.39 7.95 12.02
N GLY A 233 10.87 9.12 11.62
CA GLY A 233 10.54 9.73 10.34
C GLY A 233 11.31 9.03 9.22
N SER A 234 10.60 8.67 8.15
CA SER A 234 11.19 8.16 6.93
C SER A 234 10.80 9.07 5.78
N ALA A 235 11.77 9.40 4.93
CA ALA A 235 11.54 10.21 3.75
C ALA A 235 12.17 9.59 2.53
N SER A 236 11.49 9.73 1.39
CA SER A 236 11.95 9.24 0.10
C SER A 236 11.84 10.36 -0.93
N PHE A 237 12.79 10.40 -1.88
CA PHE A 237 12.82 11.42 -2.91
C PHE A 237 13.16 10.83 -4.28
N VAL A 238 12.58 11.44 -5.32
CA VAL A 238 12.79 11.04 -6.73
C VAL A 238 12.91 12.30 -7.60
N PRO A 239 13.89 12.37 -8.51
CA PRO A 239 14.04 13.50 -9.42
C PRO A 239 12.92 13.55 -10.47
N VAL A 240 12.31 14.73 -10.63
CA VAL A 240 11.19 14.95 -11.54
C VAL A 240 11.72 15.42 -12.90
N THR A 241 12.12 14.47 -13.73
CA THR A 241 12.66 14.75 -15.08
C THR A 241 11.63 14.64 -16.19
N ARG A 242 10.59 13.81 -15.98
CA ARG A 242 9.53 13.53 -16.95
C ARG A 242 8.22 13.25 -16.22
N SER A 243 7.13 13.18 -16.98
CA SER A 243 5.89 12.67 -16.40
C SER A 243 6.04 11.17 -16.12
N GLU A 244 5.80 10.77 -14.88
CA GLU A 244 5.86 9.38 -14.45
C GLU A 244 4.89 9.10 -13.31
N ASP A 245 4.40 7.86 -13.29
CA ASP A 245 3.63 7.33 -12.17
C ASP A 245 4.57 6.61 -11.22
N LEU A 246 4.44 6.92 -9.92
CA LEU A 246 5.21 6.36 -8.84
C LEU A 246 4.26 5.64 -7.86
N GLU A 247 4.74 4.56 -7.26
CA GLU A 247 4.10 3.90 -6.13
C GLU A 247 4.89 4.22 -4.87
N LEU A 248 4.23 4.87 -3.92
CA LEU A 248 4.73 5.06 -2.57
C LEU A 248 4.39 3.82 -1.75
N ARG A 249 5.41 3.07 -1.38
CA ARG A 249 5.31 1.84 -0.59
C ARG A 249 5.88 2.10 0.80
N VAL A 250 5.23 1.52 1.80
CA VAL A 250 5.69 1.52 3.19
C VAL A 250 6.16 0.12 3.52
N SER A 251 7.40 0.02 4.02
CA SER A 251 8.01 -1.19 4.54
C SER A 251 8.31 -1.04 6.03
N THR A 252 8.74 -2.13 6.68
CA THR A 252 9.24 -2.09 8.06
C THR A 252 10.52 -1.25 8.21
N THR A 253 11.26 -1.04 7.12
CA THR A 253 12.51 -0.28 7.08
C THR A 253 12.35 1.18 6.65
N GLY A 254 11.19 1.57 6.12
CA GLY A 254 10.99 2.94 5.65
C GLY A 254 10.01 3.09 4.49
N LEU A 255 9.98 4.30 3.93
CA LEU A 255 9.31 4.62 2.69
C LEU A 255 10.16 4.25 1.48
N LEU A 256 9.50 3.73 0.45
CA LEU A 256 10.10 3.39 -0.84
C LEU A 256 9.23 3.99 -1.95
N LEU A 257 9.85 4.80 -2.81
CA LEU A 257 9.24 5.24 -4.06
C LEU A 257 9.72 4.31 -5.19
N ARG A 258 8.79 3.68 -5.91
CA ARG A 258 9.09 2.88 -7.10
C ARG A 258 8.34 3.44 -8.30
N SER A 259 8.92 3.36 -9.48
CA SER A 259 8.17 3.63 -10.70
C SER A 259 7.06 2.59 -10.85
N ALA A 260 5.82 3.05 -11.04
CA ALA A 260 4.72 2.16 -11.40
C ALA A 260 5.03 1.65 -12.82
N ALA A 261 5.35 0.37 -12.95
CA ALA A 261 5.44 -0.24 -14.27
C ALA A 261 4.10 0.02 -15.00
N PRO A 262 4.12 0.33 -16.31
CA PRO A 262 2.88 0.48 -17.06
C PRO A 262 2.07 -0.79 -16.86
N ALA A 263 0.83 -0.66 -16.39
CA ALA A 263 -0.07 -1.81 -16.24
C ALA A 263 -0.07 -2.56 -17.56
N ALA A 264 0.48 -3.78 -17.55
CA ALA A 264 0.49 -4.63 -18.74
C ALA A 264 -0.96 -4.82 -19.17
N LYS A 265 -1.24 -4.39 -20.40
CA LYS A 265 -2.56 -4.37 -21.01
C LYS A 265 -3.00 -5.77 -21.42
#